data_AF-A0A0E1RVE2-F1
#
_entry.id   AF-A0A0E1RVE2-F1
#
_cell.length_a   1.000
_cell.length_b   1.000
_cell.length_c   1.000
_cell.angle_alpha   90.00
_cell.angle_beta   90.00
_cell.angle_gamma   90.00
#
_symmetry.space_group_name_H-M   'P 1'
#
loop_
_entity.id
_entity.type
_entity.pdbx_description
1 polymer ?
#
loop_
_entity_poly.entity_id
_entity_poly.type
_entity_poly.pdbx_seq_one_letter_code
_entity_poly.pdbx_strand_id
1 'polypeptide(L)'
;MASSSKPATSLLYACIAHRTTILAEHSSPGTSSTSASSLASIILPKISHQSAQKLTYTHDRLFIHYIADSPLASASSSEPDSHAPLSYLVVATAELGRRIPFAFLLEIKRKFLSAYSPESIDFGSLPAYGCAAFNNDLRALLQQYNTAPPSDSLASARKEIDNVRDIMTENIERVLERGERIDLLVDKTDRLGSSARDFRVRSRDLRRRMWWKNVKLMALLAVVVLFLIYLFVGIGCGLPAWGRCVGKKE
;
A
#
# COMPACT_ATOMS: atom_id res chain seq x y z
N MET A 1 31.37 26.16 19.24
CA MET A 1 31.26 24.69 19.31
C MET A 1 30.41 24.23 18.14
N ALA A 2 31.03 23.63 17.12
CA ALA A 2 30.30 23.06 15.99
C ALA A 2 29.50 21.86 16.49
N SER A 3 28.18 21.97 16.51
CA SER A 3 27.29 20.83 16.76
C SER A 3 27.50 19.86 15.60
N SER A 4 28.34 18.85 15.83
CA SER A 4 28.47 17.70 14.94
C SER A 4 27.16 16.93 15.00
N SER A 5 26.19 17.37 14.21
CA SER A 5 24.94 16.64 14.00
C SER A 5 25.32 15.30 13.39
N LYS A 6 25.23 14.22 14.17
CA LYS A 6 25.18 12.87 13.61
C LYS A 6 24.21 12.89 12.43
N PRO A 7 24.54 12.28 11.28
CA PRO A 7 23.57 12.14 10.20
C PRO A 7 22.31 11.50 10.80
N ALA A 8 21.15 12.13 10.57
CA ALA A 8 19.89 11.64 11.12
C ALA A 8 19.61 10.25 10.53
N THR A 9 19.68 9.21 11.36
CA THR A 9 19.26 7.87 10.98
C THR A 9 17.78 7.90 10.67
N SER A 10 17.42 7.68 9.40
CA SER A 10 16.05 7.91 8.96
C SER A 10 15.67 7.07 7.75
N LEU A 11 14.38 6.75 7.71
CA LEU A 11 13.65 6.38 6.51
C LEU A 11 13.55 7.64 5.63
N LEU A 12 14.06 7.54 4.40
CA LEU A 12 14.21 8.67 3.47
C LEU A 12 13.08 8.72 2.44
N TYR A 13 12.64 7.55 1.99
CA TYR A 13 11.62 7.42 0.95
C TYR A 13 10.86 6.11 1.16
N ALA A 14 9.56 6.11 0.89
CA ALA A 14 8.75 4.92 0.84
C ALA A 14 7.78 4.97 -0.34
N CYS A 15 7.52 3.82 -0.95
CA CYS A 15 6.48 3.71 -1.96
C CYS A 15 5.79 2.35 -1.95
N ILE A 16 4.60 2.35 -2.54
CA ILE A 16 3.78 1.18 -2.80
C ILE A 16 3.55 1.16 -4.29
N ALA A 17 3.89 0.05 -4.93
CA ALA A 17 3.76 -0.12 -6.36
C ALA A 17 3.05 -1.43 -6.70
N HIS A 18 2.32 -1.40 -7.82
CA HIS A 18 1.88 -2.62 -8.49
C HIS A 18 2.85 -2.89 -9.63
N ARG A 19 3.67 -3.95 -9.50
CA ARG A 19 4.82 -4.20 -10.39
C ARG A 19 5.73 -2.96 -10.46
N THR A 20 5.72 -2.25 -11.58
CA THR A 20 6.52 -1.04 -11.81
C THR A 20 5.74 0.26 -11.63
N THR A 21 4.41 0.19 -11.49
CA THR A 21 3.54 1.36 -11.39
C THR A 21 3.42 1.79 -9.93
N ILE A 22 4.01 2.94 -9.60
CA ILE A 22 3.87 3.54 -8.26
C ILE A 22 2.41 3.95 -8.04
N LEU A 23 1.81 3.43 -6.98
CA LEU A 23 0.43 3.71 -6.57
C LEU A 23 0.36 4.82 -5.51
N ALA A 24 1.32 4.83 -4.59
CA ALA A 24 1.48 5.81 -3.52
C ALA A 24 2.97 5.96 -3.18
N GLU A 25 3.42 7.17 -2.87
CA GLU A 25 4.80 7.42 -2.45
C GLU A 25 4.90 8.61 -1.51
N HIS A 26 5.95 8.61 -0.70
CA HIS A 26 6.31 9.74 0.13
C HIS A 26 7.82 9.80 0.32
N SER A 27 8.36 11.01 0.28
CA SER A 27 9.76 11.26 0.61
C SER A 27 9.86 12.15 1.84
N SER A 28 10.76 11.77 2.74
CA SER A 28 11.14 12.59 3.88
C SER A 28 11.76 13.91 3.41
N PRO A 29 11.46 15.06 4.04
CA PRO A 29 12.09 16.33 3.71
C PRO A 29 13.62 16.27 3.94
N GLY A 30 14.43 16.62 2.94
CA GLY A 30 15.90 16.68 3.05
C GLY A 30 16.62 16.41 1.72
N THR A 31 17.93 16.68 1.66
CA THR A 31 18.76 16.58 0.44
C THR A 31 19.01 15.16 -0.08
N SER A 32 18.86 14.12 0.75
CA SER A 32 19.01 12.71 0.34
C SER A 32 17.74 12.09 -0.27
N SER A 33 16.62 12.81 -0.26
CA SER A 33 15.31 12.36 -0.78
C SER A 33 15.29 12.13 -2.29
N THR A 34 15.98 12.98 -3.05
CA THR A 34 15.99 12.95 -4.53
C THR A 34 16.71 11.70 -5.05
N SER A 35 17.82 11.31 -4.44
CA SER A 35 18.53 10.07 -4.78
C SER A 35 17.73 8.84 -4.35
N ALA A 36 17.07 8.88 -3.19
CA ALA A 36 16.28 7.77 -2.67
C ALA A 36 15.07 7.41 -3.55
N SER A 37 14.33 8.41 -4.06
CA SER A 37 13.19 8.20 -4.96
C SER A 37 13.60 7.66 -6.35
N SER A 38 14.79 8.03 -6.82
CA SER A 38 15.35 7.54 -8.08
C SER A 38 15.67 6.05 -8.01
N LEU A 39 16.26 5.60 -6.89
CA LEU A 39 16.57 4.18 -6.65
C LEU A 39 15.33 3.28 -6.72
N ALA A 40 14.18 3.76 -6.22
CA ALA A 40 12.95 2.98 -6.32
C ALA A 40 12.55 2.71 -7.77
N SER A 41 12.70 3.69 -8.66
CA SER A 41 12.32 3.53 -10.08
C SER A 41 13.20 2.52 -10.82
N ILE A 42 14.44 2.36 -10.36
CA ILE A 42 15.42 1.41 -10.89
C ILE A 42 15.18 -0.01 -10.36
N ILE A 43 14.79 -0.12 -9.08
CA ILE A 43 14.62 -1.41 -8.39
C ILE A 43 13.28 -2.06 -8.74
N LEU A 44 12.20 -1.28 -8.87
CA LEU A 44 10.86 -1.82 -9.12
C LEU A 44 10.78 -2.77 -10.33
N PRO A 45 11.39 -2.49 -11.50
CA PRO A 45 11.42 -3.43 -12.63
C PRO A 45 12.17 -4.75 -12.37
N LYS A 46 13.01 -4.80 -11.34
CA LYS A 46 13.81 -5.98 -10.97
C LYS A 46 13.11 -6.88 -9.95
N ILE A 47 12.08 -6.37 -9.29
CA ILE A 47 11.31 -7.16 -8.31
C ILE A 47 10.41 -8.15 -9.04
N SER A 48 10.62 -9.44 -8.76
CA SER A 48 9.75 -10.51 -9.24
C SER A 48 8.60 -10.75 -8.27
N HIS A 49 7.42 -10.99 -8.82
CA HIS A 49 6.21 -11.36 -8.07
C HIS A 49 5.82 -12.82 -8.27
N GLN A 50 6.76 -13.68 -8.69
CA GLN A 50 6.51 -15.12 -8.86
C GLN A 50 6.32 -15.81 -7.50
N SER A 51 7.13 -15.45 -6.51
CA SER A 51 7.02 -15.89 -5.12
C SER A 51 6.97 -14.68 -4.19
N ALA A 52 6.41 -14.86 -2.99
CA ALA A 52 6.49 -13.83 -1.97
C ALA A 52 7.95 -13.67 -1.51
N GLN A 53 8.44 -12.44 -1.48
CA GLN A 53 9.85 -12.15 -1.22
C GLN A 53 10.02 -10.99 -0.25
N LYS A 54 11.06 -11.10 0.58
CA LYS A 54 11.57 -10.01 1.41
C LYS A 54 13.06 -9.92 1.17
N LEU A 55 13.56 -8.77 0.77
CA LEU A 55 14.96 -8.62 0.39
C LEU A 55 15.42 -7.19 0.67
N THR A 56 16.73 -7.06 0.87
CA THR A 56 17.38 -5.76 1.03
C THR A 56 18.42 -5.57 -0.07
N TYR A 57 18.26 -4.54 -0.87
CA TYR A 57 19.33 -4.08 -1.75
C TYR A 57 20.19 -3.04 -1.03
N THR A 58 21.51 -3.10 -1.23
CA THR A 58 22.45 -2.11 -0.69
C THR A 58 23.05 -1.29 -1.82
N HIS A 59 23.09 0.03 -1.65
CA HIS A 59 23.73 0.98 -2.55
C HIS A 59 24.42 2.09 -1.76
N ASP A 60 25.74 2.19 -1.82
CA ASP A 60 26.53 3.12 -1.02
C ASP A 60 26.18 3.07 0.48
N ARG A 61 25.55 4.13 1.00
CA ARG A 61 25.11 4.28 2.41
C ARG A 61 23.60 4.06 2.59
N LEU A 62 22.90 3.71 1.51
CA LEU A 62 21.46 3.55 1.45
C LEU A 62 21.10 2.07 1.34
N PHE A 63 20.19 1.64 2.18
CA PHE A 63 19.59 0.32 2.11
C PHE A 63 18.16 0.46 1.60
N ILE A 64 17.81 -0.36 0.62
CA ILE A 64 16.48 -0.44 0.04
C ILE A 64 15.86 -1.75 0.48
N HIS A 65 14.88 -1.66 1.37
CA HIS A 65 14.15 -2.82 1.86
C HIS A 65 12.84 -2.93 1.10
N TYR A 66 12.46 -4.13 0.70
CA TYR A 66 11.14 -4.35 0.12
C TYR A 66 10.48 -5.65 0.56
N ILE A 67 9.15 -5.66 0.51
CA ILE A 67 8.28 -6.82 0.60
C ILE A 67 7.52 -6.89 -0.72
N ALA A 68 7.61 -8.02 -1.42
CA ALA A 68 6.89 -8.29 -2.65
C ALA A 68 5.90 -9.42 -2.43
N ASP A 69 4.62 -9.13 -2.66
CA ASP A 69 3.55 -10.12 -2.60
C ASP A 69 3.44 -10.86 -3.94
N SER A 70 3.04 -12.13 -3.89
CA SER A 70 2.83 -12.96 -5.09
C SER A 70 1.36 -13.36 -5.22
N PRO A 71 0.78 -13.33 -6.43
CA PRO A 71 -0.55 -13.86 -6.70
C PRO A 71 -0.68 -15.36 -6.41
N LEU A 72 0.44 -16.09 -6.48
CA LEU A 72 0.52 -17.53 -6.33
C LEU A 72 0.79 -17.97 -4.88
N ALA A 73 1.05 -17.03 -3.97
CA ALA A 73 1.23 -17.35 -2.57
C ALA A 73 -0.09 -17.87 -2.00
N SER A 74 -0.11 -19.14 -1.57
CA SER A 74 -1.23 -19.70 -0.81
C SER A 74 -1.34 -19.02 0.54
N ALA A 75 -2.57 -18.93 1.07
CA ALA A 75 -2.95 -18.34 2.36
C ALA A 75 -2.37 -19.05 3.61
N SER A 76 -1.15 -19.59 3.51
CA SER A 76 -0.41 -20.27 4.58
C SER A 76 0.40 -19.32 5.47
N SER A 77 0.52 -18.04 5.09
CA SER A 77 1.11 -16.99 5.92
C SER A 77 0.03 -16.35 6.79
N SER A 78 0.34 -16.07 8.05
CA SER A 78 -0.48 -15.24 8.95
C SER A 78 -0.60 -13.76 8.53
N GLU A 79 -0.18 -13.44 7.31
CA GLU A 79 -0.11 -12.09 6.76
C GLU A 79 -1.39 -11.75 5.99
N PRO A 80 -1.82 -10.48 5.96
CA PRO A 80 -2.78 -10.01 4.98
C PRO A 80 -2.10 -10.06 3.62
N ASP A 81 -2.15 -11.19 2.92
CA ASP A 81 -1.54 -11.32 1.61
C ASP A 81 -2.48 -10.79 0.53
N SER A 82 -1.91 -9.92 -0.31
CA SER A 82 -2.57 -9.48 -1.52
C SER A 82 -2.36 -10.54 -2.61
N HIS A 83 -3.46 -11.09 -3.14
CA HIS A 83 -3.41 -11.87 -4.39
C HIS A 83 -2.96 -11.02 -5.60
N ALA A 84 -2.78 -9.71 -5.44
CA ALA A 84 -2.19 -8.83 -6.46
C ALA A 84 -0.68 -8.64 -6.26
N PRO A 85 0.10 -8.48 -7.35
CA PRO A 85 1.56 -8.33 -7.30
C PRO A 85 1.94 -6.91 -6.82
N LEU A 86 1.88 -6.72 -5.51
CA LEU A 86 2.21 -5.47 -4.82
C LEU A 86 3.63 -5.51 -4.26
N SER A 87 4.35 -4.40 -4.42
CA SER A 87 5.67 -4.14 -3.86
C SER A 87 5.56 -3.00 -2.85
N TYR A 88 6.01 -3.26 -1.62
CA TYR A 88 6.17 -2.27 -0.56
C TYR A 88 7.66 -2.01 -0.40
N LEU A 89 8.11 -0.78 -0.63
CA LEU A 89 9.53 -0.43 -0.66
C LEU A 89 9.82 0.75 0.25
N VAL A 90 10.95 0.68 0.96
CA VAL A 90 11.47 1.78 1.76
C VAL A 90 12.97 1.91 1.58
N VAL A 91 13.46 3.14 1.43
CA VAL A 91 14.87 3.49 1.41
C VAL A 91 15.23 4.12 2.75
N ALA A 92 16.26 3.58 3.40
CA ALA A 92 16.74 3.99 4.70
C ALA A 92 18.26 4.15 4.71
N THR A 93 18.80 4.85 5.69
CA THR A 93 20.24 4.83 5.95
C THR A 93 20.66 3.46 6.52
N ALA A 94 21.84 2.97 6.15
CA ALA A 94 22.36 1.67 6.61
C ALA A 94 22.40 1.54 8.15
N GLU A 95 22.61 2.65 8.84
CA GLU A 95 22.69 2.76 10.31
C GLU A 95 21.37 2.41 11.02
N LEU A 96 20.22 2.50 10.34
CA LEU A 96 18.91 2.17 10.92
C LEU A 96 18.72 0.65 11.11
N GLY A 97 19.55 -0.16 10.46
CA GLY A 97 19.43 -1.61 10.43
C GLY A 97 18.17 -2.07 9.67
N ARG A 98 17.85 -3.36 9.76
CA ARG A 98 16.75 -3.98 9.00
C ARG A 98 15.43 -4.08 9.77
N ARG A 99 15.51 -4.20 11.09
CA ARG A 99 14.36 -4.44 11.98
C ARG A 99 13.30 -3.34 11.88
N ILE A 100 13.74 -2.08 11.92
CA ILE A 100 12.84 -0.92 11.86
C ILE A 100 12.20 -0.76 10.46
N PRO A 101 12.97 -0.79 9.34
CA PRO A 101 12.38 -0.75 8.00
C PRO A 101 11.37 -1.87 7.72
N PHE A 102 11.66 -3.12 8.08
CA PHE A 102 10.71 -4.21 7.84
C PHE A 102 9.47 -4.10 8.73
N ALA A 103 9.61 -3.68 9.99
CA ALA A 103 8.45 -3.37 10.84
C ALA A 103 7.55 -2.31 10.21
N PHE A 104 8.16 -1.26 9.67
CA PHE A 104 7.48 -0.19 8.94
C PHE A 104 6.76 -0.71 7.69
N LEU A 105 7.42 -1.54 6.88
CA LEU A 105 6.82 -2.13 5.67
C LEU A 105 5.60 -3.00 5.97
N LEU A 106 5.67 -3.81 7.03
CA LEU A 106 4.55 -4.65 7.48
C LEU A 106 3.35 -3.80 7.93
N GLU A 107 3.61 -2.74 8.70
CA GLU A 107 2.55 -1.85 9.16
C GLU A 107 1.92 -1.06 8.00
N ILE A 108 2.71 -0.66 7.00
CA ILE A 108 2.18 -0.09 5.75
C ILE A 108 1.35 -1.09 5.00
N LYS A 109 1.84 -2.31 4.78
CA LYS A 109 1.11 -3.37 4.08
C LYS A 109 -0.25 -3.58 4.73
N ARG A 110 -0.29 -3.76 6.06
CA ARG A 110 -1.51 -3.91 6.84
C ARG A 110 -2.50 -2.75 6.66
N LYS A 111 -2.03 -1.50 6.78
CA LYS A 111 -2.90 -0.32 6.63
C LYS A 111 -3.35 -0.10 5.19
N PHE A 112 -2.48 -0.36 4.22
CA PHE A 112 -2.79 -0.21 2.80
C PHE A 112 -3.87 -1.20 2.38
N LEU A 113 -3.75 -2.47 2.77
CA LEU A 113 -4.72 -3.50 2.42
C LEU A 113 -6.06 -3.34 3.16
N SER A 114 -6.08 -2.74 4.35
CA SER A 114 -7.33 -2.38 5.01
C SER A 114 -8.06 -1.23 4.30
N ALA A 115 -7.31 -0.28 3.71
CA ALA A 115 -7.86 0.83 2.96
C ALA A 115 -8.21 0.46 1.50
N TYR A 116 -7.43 -0.43 0.89
CA TYR A 116 -7.50 -0.85 -0.50
C TYR A 116 -7.52 -2.39 -0.56
N SER A 117 -8.71 -2.97 -0.44
CA SER A 117 -8.84 -4.43 -0.46
C SER A 117 -8.56 -5.00 -1.86
N PRO A 118 -7.66 -5.99 -1.99
CA PRO A 118 -7.27 -6.60 -3.27
C PRO A 118 -8.42 -7.37 -3.94
N GLU A 119 -9.43 -7.81 -3.19
CA GLU A 119 -10.61 -8.47 -3.75
C GLU A 119 -11.52 -7.49 -4.52
N SER A 120 -11.50 -6.21 -4.11
CA SER A 120 -12.39 -5.18 -4.64
C SER A 120 -11.74 -4.26 -5.67
N ILE A 121 -10.41 -4.23 -5.69
CA ILE A 121 -9.61 -3.29 -6.48
C ILE A 121 -8.70 -4.04 -7.42
N ASP A 122 -8.91 -3.82 -8.72
CA ASP A 122 -7.94 -4.20 -9.74
C ASP A 122 -6.82 -3.16 -9.81
N PHE A 123 -5.72 -3.42 -9.09
CA PHE A 123 -4.53 -2.58 -9.07
C PHE A 123 -3.83 -2.48 -10.44
N GLY A 124 -4.03 -3.44 -11.35
CA GLY A 124 -3.47 -3.40 -12.69
C GLY A 124 -4.12 -2.35 -13.59
N SER A 125 -5.38 -2.01 -13.32
CA SER A 125 -6.12 -0.98 -14.06
C SER A 125 -5.88 0.45 -13.55
N LEU A 126 -5.25 0.61 -12.39
CA LEU A 126 -5.05 1.92 -11.79
C LEU A 126 -3.93 2.69 -12.51
N PRO A 127 -4.11 4.00 -12.75
CA PRO A 127 -3.04 4.83 -13.26
C PRO A 127 -1.93 5.00 -12.22
N ALA A 128 -0.78 5.49 -12.65
CA ALA A 128 0.26 5.95 -11.73
C ALA A 128 -0.35 6.93 -10.71
N TYR A 129 0.01 6.75 -9.44
CA TYR A 129 -0.55 7.50 -8.30
C TYR A 129 -2.04 7.26 -8.03
N GLY A 130 -2.61 6.16 -8.53
CA GLY A 130 -4.03 5.81 -8.33
C GLY A 130 -4.46 5.66 -6.87
N CYS A 131 -3.53 5.41 -5.95
CA CYS A 131 -3.78 5.27 -4.51
C CYS A 131 -3.17 6.42 -3.69
N ALA A 132 -2.80 7.54 -4.30
CA ALA A 132 -2.05 8.58 -3.61
C ALA A 132 -2.82 9.25 -2.45
N ALA A 133 -4.13 8.99 -2.27
CA ALA A 133 -4.85 9.38 -1.07
C ALA A 133 -4.22 8.77 0.21
N PHE A 134 -3.53 7.65 0.05
CA PHE A 134 -2.74 6.99 1.09
C PHE A 134 -1.43 7.72 1.43
N ASN A 135 -0.99 8.71 0.64
CA ASN A 135 0.27 9.44 0.88
C ASN A 135 0.28 10.13 2.25
N ASN A 136 -0.88 10.53 2.79
CA ASN A 136 -0.98 11.12 4.12
C ASN A 136 -0.70 10.10 5.23
N ASP A 137 -1.27 8.90 5.11
CA ASP A 137 -1.01 7.80 6.05
C ASP A 137 0.45 7.35 5.97
N LEU A 138 0.98 7.26 4.75
CA LEU A 138 2.37 6.93 4.48
C LEU A 138 3.33 7.95 5.11
N ARG A 139 3.04 9.25 4.96
CA ARG A 139 3.78 10.34 5.60
C ARG A 139 3.74 10.24 7.12
N ALA A 140 2.55 10.05 7.70
CA ALA A 140 2.38 9.97 9.14
C ALA A 140 3.17 8.80 9.74
N LEU A 141 3.11 7.62 9.11
CA LEU A 141 3.88 6.45 9.51
C LEU A 141 5.38 6.67 9.36
N LEU A 142 5.84 7.22 8.23
CA LEU A 142 7.26 7.45 8.00
C LEU A 142 7.83 8.42 9.03
N GLN A 143 7.11 9.50 9.33
CA GLN A 143 7.49 10.45 10.37
C GLN A 143 7.50 9.79 11.76
N GLN A 144 6.49 8.99 12.09
CA GLN A 144 6.41 8.28 13.36
C GLN A 144 7.60 7.33 13.57
N TYR A 145 7.96 6.55 12.55
CA TYR A 145 9.09 5.62 12.62
C TYR A 145 10.46 6.32 12.68
N ASN A 146 10.56 7.54 12.13
CA ASN A 146 11.77 8.36 12.22
C ASN A 146 11.93 9.06 13.57
N THR A 147 10.84 9.42 14.27
CA THR A 147 10.92 10.15 15.54
C THR A 147 10.80 9.25 16.76
N ALA A 148 9.86 8.31 16.76
CA ALA A 148 9.55 7.44 17.88
C ALA A 148 8.90 6.13 17.37
N PRO A 149 9.70 5.16 16.90
CA PRO A 149 9.17 3.90 16.41
C PRO A 149 8.39 3.17 17.52
N PRO A 150 7.12 2.81 17.30
CA PRO A 150 6.27 2.28 18.35
C PRO A 150 6.74 0.89 18.81
N SER A 151 6.95 0.72 20.12
CA SER A 151 7.32 -0.57 20.74
C SER A 151 6.30 -1.68 20.45
N ASP A 152 5.03 -1.32 20.31
CA ASP A 152 3.92 -2.25 20.12
C ASP A 152 3.80 -2.73 18.66
N SER A 153 4.13 -1.86 17.69
CA SER A 153 4.25 -2.28 16.28
C SER A 153 5.35 -3.31 16.09
N LEU A 154 6.46 -3.12 16.81
CA LEU A 154 7.54 -4.08 16.93
C LEU A 154 7.09 -5.36 17.62
N ALA A 155 6.13 -5.32 18.55
CA ALA A 155 5.63 -6.48 19.28
C ALA A 155 4.64 -7.33 18.48
N SER A 156 3.71 -6.73 17.74
CA SER A 156 2.82 -7.46 16.84
C SER A 156 3.57 -8.06 15.66
N ALA A 157 4.61 -7.38 15.18
CA ALA A 157 5.49 -7.88 14.13
C ALA A 157 6.68 -8.70 14.67
N ARG A 158 6.81 -8.95 15.99
CA ARG A 158 8.00 -9.61 16.60
C ARG A 158 8.33 -10.93 15.93
N LYS A 159 7.34 -11.81 15.75
CA LYS A 159 7.55 -13.17 15.23
C LYS A 159 8.09 -13.17 13.80
N GLU A 160 7.80 -12.13 13.04
CA GLU A 160 8.20 -11.98 11.64
C GLU A 160 9.46 -11.13 11.48
N ILE A 161 9.64 -10.15 12.37
CA ILE A 161 10.87 -9.38 12.52
C ILE A 161 12.02 -10.26 13.00
N ASP A 162 11.74 -11.28 13.82
CA ASP A 162 12.79 -12.20 14.28
C ASP A 162 13.35 -13.05 13.13
N ASN A 163 12.58 -13.25 12.05
CA ASN A 163 13.03 -13.84 10.77
C ASN A 163 13.78 -12.85 9.87
N VAL A 164 13.99 -11.59 10.29
CA VAL A 164 14.78 -10.61 9.51
C VAL A 164 16.22 -11.07 9.31
N ARG A 165 16.74 -11.96 10.17
CA ARG A 165 18.07 -12.53 9.98
C ARG A 165 18.21 -13.29 8.66
N ASP A 166 17.15 -13.98 8.24
CA ASP A 166 17.10 -14.81 7.03
C ASP A 166 16.79 -14.00 5.76
N ILE A 167 16.51 -12.69 5.90
CA ILE A 167 16.28 -11.81 4.75
C ILE A 167 17.59 -11.61 3.98
N MET A 168 17.58 -12.05 2.73
CA MET A 168 18.71 -11.93 1.81
C MET A 168 19.07 -10.46 1.58
N THR A 169 20.36 -10.20 1.44
CA THR A 169 20.92 -8.88 1.16
C THR A 169 21.77 -8.95 -0.09
N GLU A 170 21.52 -8.08 -1.05
CA GLU A 170 22.21 -8.07 -2.34
C GLU A 170 22.72 -6.67 -2.68
N ASN A 171 23.90 -6.56 -3.29
CA ASN A 171 24.37 -5.27 -3.79
C ASN A 171 23.65 -4.96 -5.12
N ILE A 172 23.01 -3.78 -5.20
CA ILE A 172 22.28 -3.37 -6.40
C ILE A 172 23.21 -3.15 -7.60
N GLU A 173 24.49 -2.82 -7.41
CA GLU A 173 25.45 -2.57 -8.49
C GLU A 173 25.58 -3.77 -9.44
N ARG A 174 25.53 -5.01 -8.91
CA ARG A 174 25.53 -6.24 -9.72
C ARG A 174 24.29 -6.36 -10.62
N VAL A 175 23.18 -5.76 -10.20
CA VAL A 175 21.91 -5.72 -10.96
C VAL A 175 21.93 -4.58 -12.00
N LEU A 176 22.83 -3.59 -11.84
CA LEU A 176 22.97 -2.38 -12.66
C LEU A 176 24.13 -2.42 -13.67
N GLU A 177 25.12 -3.28 -13.46
CA GLU A 177 26.37 -3.41 -14.23
C GLU A 177 26.20 -3.74 -15.73
N ARG A 178 24.97 -3.95 -16.24
CA ARG A 178 24.74 -4.32 -17.65
C ARG A 178 24.16 -3.22 -18.56
N GLY A 179 24.11 -1.95 -18.14
CA GLY A 179 23.92 -0.87 -19.12
C GLY A 179 23.26 0.43 -18.67
N GLU A 180 22.89 0.60 -17.40
CA GLU A 180 22.29 1.84 -16.91
C GLU A 180 23.26 2.52 -15.94
N ARG A 181 24.13 3.39 -16.47
CA ARG A 181 24.93 4.28 -15.64
C ARG A 181 23.95 5.19 -14.91
N ILE A 182 23.90 5.11 -13.58
CA ILE A 182 23.08 5.99 -12.73
C ILE A 182 23.73 7.39 -12.70
N ASP A 183 23.80 8.04 -13.86
CA ASP A 183 23.99 9.49 -13.92
C ASP A 183 22.61 10.10 -13.61
N LEU A 184 22.41 10.29 -12.30
CA LEU A 184 21.22 10.86 -11.68
C LEU A 184 20.89 12.22 -12.29
N LEU A 185 20.05 12.26 -13.32
CA LEU A 185 19.44 13.48 -13.83
C LEU A 185 18.23 13.12 -14.72
N VAL A 186 17.14 12.66 -14.10
CA VAL A 186 15.83 12.65 -14.78
C VAL A 186 14.74 13.11 -13.83
N ASP A 187 14.58 14.43 -13.85
CA ASP A 187 13.33 15.19 -13.88
C ASP A 187 12.05 14.46 -13.39
N LYS A 188 11.84 14.46 -12.07
CA LYS A 188 10.51 14.26 -11.47
C LYS A 188 9.96 15.54 -10.82
N THR A 189 10.62 16.69 -11.04
CA THR A 189 10.23 17.98 -10.44
C THR A 189 8.85 18.45 -10.92
N ASP A 190 8.47 18.15 -12.17
CA ASP A 190 7.18 18.56 -12.73
C ASP A 190 5.96 17.75 -12.22
N ARG A 191 6.18 16.59 -11.58
CA ARG A 191 5.07 15.72 -11.12
C ARG A 191 4.65 16.00 -9.67
N LEU A 192 5.50 16.62 -8.87
CA LEU A 192 5.22 16.96 -7.47
C LEU A 192 4.45 18.29 -7.33
N GLY A 193 4.74 19.29 -8.18
CA GLY A 193 4.10 20.61 -8.15
C GLY A 193 2.66 20.63 -8.67
N SER A 194 2.39 19.90 -9.75
CA SER A 194 1.04 19.79 -10.34
C SER A 194 0.13 18.84 -9.56
N SER A 195 0.68 17.75 -9.01
CA SER A 195 -0.08 16.79 -8.22
C SER A 195 -0.66 17.39 -6.94
N ALA A 196 -0.03 18.36 -6.28
CA ALA A 196 -0.55 18.93 -5.02
C ALA A 196 -1.85 19.74 -5.20
N ARG A 197 -2.03 20.42 -6.35
CA ARG A 197 -3.26 21.17 -6.67
C ARG A 197 -4.35 20.29 -7.28
N ASP A 198 -3.99 19.35 -8.15
CA ASP A 198 -4.95 18.36 -8.69
C ASP A 198 -5.34 17.27 -7.66
N PHE A 199 -4.53 17.07 -6.60
CA PHE A 199 -4.81 16.11 -5.52
C PHE A 199 -6.08 16.40 -4.75
N ARG A 200 -6.31 17.68 -4.44
CA ARG A 200 -7.44 18.10 -3.60
C ARG A 200 -8.78 17.88 -4.31
N VAL A 201 -8.76 17.88 -5.64
CA VAL A 201 -9.96 17.73 -6.47
C VAL A 201 -10.21 16.26 -6.80
N ARG A 202 -9.20 15.45 -7.15
CA ARG A 202 -9.40 14.06 -7.60
C ARG A 202 -9.48 12.99 -6.50
N SER A 203 -8.89 13.21 -5.32
CA SER A 203 -8.96 12.25 -4.20
C SER A 203 -10.38 12.08 -3.63
N ARG A 204 -11.22 13.13 -3.72
CA ARG A 204 -12.65 13.07 -3.36
C ARG A 204 -13.46 12.23 -4.35
N ASP A 205 -13.10 12.26 -5.63
CA ASP A 205 -13.85 11.55 -6.67
C ASP A 205 -13.57 10.05 -6.70
N LEU A 206 -12.33 9.62 -6.44
CA LEU A 206 -12.00 8.19 -6.30
C LEU A 206 -12.65 7.57 -5.05
N ARG A 207 -12.58 8.25 -3.90
CA ARG A 207 -13.26 7.80 -2.67
C ARG A 207 -14.78 7.74 -2.86
N ARG A 208 -15.38 8.71 -3.57
CA ARG A 208 -16.81 8.66 -3.93
C ARG A 208 -17.15 7.53 -4.87
N ARG A 209 -16.35 7.30 -5.92
CA ARG A 209 -16.59 6.20 -6.88
C ARG A 209 -16.50 4.83 -6.19
N MET A 210 -15.56 4.65 -5.27
CA MET A 210 -15.45 3.41 -4.49
C MET A 210 -16.58 3.25 -3.47
N TRP A 211 -16.94 4.31 -2.74
CA TRP A 211 -18.09 4.28 -1.84
C TRP A 211 -19.41 4.00 -2.59
N TRP A 212 -19.59 4.59 -3.78
CA TRP A 212 -20.76 4.36 -4.62
C TRP A 212 -20.84 2.92 -5.15
N LYS A 213 -19.72 2.24 -5.39
CA LYS A 213 -19.75 0.81 -5.75
C LYS A 213 -20.30 -0.03 -4.60
N ASN A 214 -19.83 0.23 -3.37
CA ASN A 214 -20.35 -0.47 -2.19
C ASN A 214 -21.82 -0.13 -1.92
N VAL A 215 -22.24 1.13 -2.08
CA VAL A 215 -23.64 1.56 -1.93
C VAL A 215 -24.54 0.91 -2.99
N LYS A 216 -24.12 0.84 -4.26
CA LYS A 216 -24.88 0.18 -5.32
C LYS A 216 -25.09 -1.31 -5.03
N LEU A 217 -24.07 -2.01 -4.53
CA LEU A 217 -24.17 -3.42 -4.15
C LEU A 217 -25.11 -3.62 -2.95
N MET A 218 -25.02 -2.75 -1.94
CA MET A 218 -25.87 -2.81 -0.74
C MET A 218 -27.34 -2.51 -1.07
N ALA A 219 -27.60 -1.54 -1.94
CA ALA A 219 -28.94 -1.22 -2.43
C ALA A 219 -29.56 -2.37 -3.25
N LEU A 220 -28.78 -3.02 -4.13
CA LEU A 220 -29.24 -4.18 -4.89
C LEU A 220 -29.63 -5.32 -3.94
N LEU A 221 -28.82 -5.61 -2.94
CA LEU A 221 -29.08 -6.65 -1.94
C LEU A 221 -30.37 -6.35 -1.14
N ALA A 222 -30.58 -5.09 -0.73
CA ALA A 222 -31.80 -4.66 -0.05
C ALA A 222 -33.06 -4.83 -0.91
N VAL A 223 -33.00 -4.53 -2.21
CA VAL A 223 -34.12 -4.74 -3.15
C VAL A 223 -34.45 -6.22 -3.28
N VAL A 224 -33.44 -7.09 -3.40
CA VAL A 224 -33.65 -8.55 -3.45
C VAL A 224 -34.33 -9.05 -2.17
N VAL A 225 -33.87 -8.60 -0.99
CA VAL A 225 -34.47 -8.97 0.29
C VAL A 225 -35.93 -8.51 0.38
N LEU A 226 -36.23 -7.28 -0.03
CA LEU A 226 -37.59 -6.73 0.00
C LEU A 226 -38.52 -7.49 -0.96
N PHE A 227 -38.02 -7.86 -2.14
CA PHE A 227 -38.75 -8.69 -3.09
C PHE A 227 -39.05 -10.09 -2.53
N LEU A 228 -38.08 -10.72 -1.86
CA LEU A 228 -38.29 -12.00 -1.19
C LEU A 228 -39.33 -11.90 -0.07
N ILE A 229 -39.26 -10.85 0.77
CA ILE A 229 -40.27 -10.61 1.82
C ILE A 229 -41.66 -10.44 1.20
N TYR A 230 -41.77 -9.66 0.12
CA TYR A 230 -43.04 -9.50 -0.59
C TYR A 230 -43.59 -10.84 -1.11
N LEU A 231 -42.73 -11.68 -1.67
CA LEU A 231 -43.11 -12.99 -2.19
C LEU A 231 -43.53 -13.95 -1.06
N PHE A 232 -42.80 -13.97 0.06
CA PHE A 232 -43.16 -14.77 1.25
C PHE A 232 -44.50 -14.34 1.87
N VAL A 233 -44.68 -13.03 2.07
CA VAL A 233 -45.95 -12.47 2.58
C VAL A 233 -47.07 -12.72 1.56
N GLY A 234 -46.77 -12.62 0.26
CA GLY A 234 -47.70 -12.90 -0.82
C GLY A 234 -48.17 -14.36 -0.89
N ILE A 235 -47.28 -15.32 -0.62
CA ILE A 235 -47.64 -16.74 -0.53
C ILE A 235 -48.53 -17.01 0.69
N GLY A 236 -48.27 -16.34 1.83
CA GLY A 236 -49.09 -16.46 3.04
C GLY A 236 -50.45 -15.75 2.98
N CYS A 237 -50.50 -14.57 2.36
CA CYS A 237 -51.66 -13.67 2.39
C CYS A 237 -52.43 -13.52 1.05
N GLY A 238 -51.92 -14.10 -0.04
CA GLY A 238 -52.51 -14.03 -1.39
C GLY A 238 -52.11 -12.77 -2.18
N LEU A 239 -51.28 -12.94 -3.21
CA LEU A 239 -50.93 -11.91 -4.20
C LEU A 239 -52.15 -11.57 -5.09
N PRO A 240 -52.38 -10.32 -5.55
CA PRO A 240 -51.68 -9.06 -5.30
C PRO A 240 -52.45 -8.09 -4.38
N ALA A 241 -53.56 -8.53 -3.77
CA ALA A 241 -54.51 -7.66 -3.06
C ALA A 241 -54.63 -7.90 -1.54
N TRP A 242 -53.72 -8.68 -0.92
CA TRP A 242 -53.74 -8.97 0.52
C TRP A 242 -55.11 -9.47 1.04
N GLY A 243 -55.87 -10.15 0.17
CA GLY A 243 -57.29 -10.44 0.40
C GLY A 243 -57.59 -11.33 1.60
N ARG A 244 -56.61 -12.10 2.11
CA ARG A 244 -56.78 -12.94 3.30
C ARG A 244 -56.28 -12.32 4.61
N CYS A 245 -55.42 -11.30 4.57
CA CYS A 245 -54.79 -10.73 5.76
C CYS A 245 -55.35 -9.35 6.15
N VAL A 246 -56.04 -8.66 5.24
CA VAL A 246 -56.75 -7.40 5.54
C VAL A 246 -58.25 -7.72 5.56
N GLY A 247 -58.70 -8.38 6.64
CA GLY A 247 -60.11 -8.61 6.90
C GLY A 247 -60.82 -7.30 7.27
N LYS A 248 -61.94 -7.00 6.59
CA LYS A 248 -62.91 -5.97 6.99
C LYS A 248 -63.27 -6.17 8.47
N LYS A 249 -63.07 -5.14 9.29
CA LYS A 249 -63.83 -5.00 10.54
C LYS A 249 -65.25 -4.62 10.13
N GLU A 250 -66.18 -5.57 10.21
CA GLU A 250 -67.58 -5.24 10.50
C GLU A 250 -67.70 -4.73 11.93
#